data_AF-A0A7Y6B2M6-F1
#
_entry.id   AF-A0A7Y6B2M6-F1
#
_cell.length_a   1.000
_cell.length_b   1.000
_cell.length_c   1.000
_cell.angle_alpha   90.00
_cell.angle_beta   90.00
_cell.angle_gamma   90.00
#
_symmetry.space_group_name_H-M   'P 1'
#
loop_
_entity.id
_entity.type
_entity.pdbx_description
1 polymer ?
#
loop_
_entity_poly.entity_id
_entity_poly.type
_entity_poly.pdbx_seq_one_letter_code
_entity_poly.pdbx_strand_id
1 'polypeptide(L)'
;MLRDLLSQIVHYSVLVDGVFHTPVIKGIARGSAISPLLAAFHLHAVDQVFASCSQIVYVRCMDDFLIFAKTRWHLRKAVKQLNQFFNVYGFEEHLDKTFIGKVEKGFDWMGFLFTAEGCAAVAPRALANHALILRRRYERAPLSSGVCRVVEYRARWAAWVKA
;
A
#
# COMPACT_ATOMS: atom_id res chain seq x y z
N MET A 1 -25.91 10.67 -16.73
CA MET A 1 -25.71 9.21 -16.68
C MET A 1 -24.40 8.80 -15.99
N LEU A 2 -23.21 9.05 -16.55
CA LEU A 2 -21.95 8.58 -15.93
C LEU A 2 -21.64 9.23 -14.57
N ARG A 3 -21.90 10.54 -14.45
CA ARG A 3 -21.74 11.27 -13.17
C ARG A 3 -22.68 10.74 -12.08
N ASP A 4 -23.87 10.29 -12.48
CA ASP A 4 -24.87 9.75 -11.55
C ASP A 4 -24.42 8.39 -11.01
N LEU A 5 -23.83 7.54 -11.85
CA LEU A 5 -23.23 6.27 -11.43
C LEU A 5 -22.04 6.48 -10.50
N LEU A 6 -21.16 7.44 -10.80
CA LEU A 6 -20.05 7.79 -9.91
C LEU A 6 -20.56 8.28 -8.55
N SER A 7 -21.63 9.08 -8.56
CA SER A 7 -22.29 9.51 -7.33
C SER A 7 -22.79 8.31 -6.52
N GLN A 8 -23.45 7.34 -7.16
CA GLN A 8 -23.92 6.12 -6.47
C GLN A 8 -22.79 5.28 -5.89
N ILE A 9 -21.65 5.17 -6.59
CA ILE A 9 -20.48 4.42 -6.11
C ILE A 9 -19.88 5.08 -4.86
N VAL A 10 -19.81 6.42 -4.83
CA VAL A 10 -19.27 7.16 -3.70
C VAL A 10 -20.26 7.16 -2.52
N HIS A 11 -21.56 7.23 -2.79
CA HIS A 11 -22.64 7.15 -1.80
C HIS A 11 -23.12 5.71 -1.57
N TYR A 12 -22.18 4.78 -1.41
CA TYR A 12 -22.50 3.39 -1.08
C TYR A 12 -23.07 3.26 0.33
N SER A 13 -23.79 2.17 0.60
CA SER A 13 -24.30 1.87 1.94
C SER A 13 -23.55 0.69 2.54
N VAL A 14 -23.32 0.74 3.85
CA VAL A 14 -22.79 -0.35 4.66
C VAL A 14 -23.85 -0.82 5.65
N LEU A 15 -23.88 -2.13 5.92
CA LEU A 15 -24.73 -2.71 6.95
C LEU A 15 -23.92 -2.83 8.23
N VAL A 16 -24.34 -2.14 9.29
CA VAL A 16 -23.74 -2.24 10.63
C VAL A 16 -24.88 -2.58 11.58
N ASP A 17 -24.75 -3.72 12.28
CA ASP A 17 -25.75 -4.19 13.25
C ASP A 17 -27.20 -4.26 12.71
N GLY A 18 -27.34 -4.63 11.43
CA GLY A 18 -28.64 -4.75 10.76
C GLY A 18 -29.22 -3.42 10.26
N VAL A 19 -28.52 -2.30 10.43
CA VAL A 19 -28.94 -0.97 9.97
C VAL A 19 -28.07 -0.51 8.80
N PHE A 20 -28.72 0.04 7.77
CA PHE A 20 -28.01 0.61 6.62
C PHE A 20 -27.53 2.02 6.94
N HIS A 21 -26.24 2.25 6.74
CA HIS A 21 -25.59 3.55 6.90
C HIS A 21 -24.89 3.94 5.60
N THR A 22 -25.13 5.15 5.12
CA THR A 22 -24.31 5.75 4.06
C THR A 22 -23.16 6.50 4.72
N PRO A 23 -21.87 6.17 4.45
CA PRO A 23 -20.74 6.91 5.01
C PRO A 23 -20.78 8.37 4.54
N VAL A 24 -20.92 9.31 5.48
CA VAL A 24 -21.34 10.68 5.15
C VAL A 24 -20.17 11.60 4.76
N ILE A 25 -18.91 11.23 5.01
CA ILE A 25 -17.84 12.25 5.08
C ILE A 25 -16.65 11.97 4.16
N LYS A 26 -16.07 10.76 4.11
CA LYS A 26 -14.87 10.48 3.29
C LYS A 26 -14.76 9.01 2.89
N GLY A 27 -14.16 8.77 1.72
CA GLY A 27 -13.68 7.46 1.29
C GLY A 27 -14.56 6.77 0.25
N ILE A 28 -14.00 5.71 -0.33
CA ILE A 28 -14.64 4.82 -1.31
C ILE A 28 -14.67 3.40 -0.75
N ALA A 29 -15.62 2.57 -1.21
CA ALA A 29 -15.79 1.22 -0.68
C ALA A 29 -14.52 0.36 -0.88
N ARG A 30 -13.91 -0.13 0.20
CA ARG A 30 -12.65 -0.93 0.16
C ARG A 30 -12.78 -2.31 -0.51
N GLY A 31 -14.00 -2.77 -0.79
CA GLY A 31 -14.28 -4.04 -1.47
C GLY A 31 -14.84 -3.90 -2.89
N SER A 32 -15.00 -2.67 -3.39
CA SER A 32 -15.50 -2.47 -4.75
C SER A 32 -14.38 -2.61 -5.78
N ALA A 33 -14.66 -3.32 -6.87
CA ALA A 33 -13.71 -3.53 -7.96
C ALA A 33 -13.28 -2.22 -8.65
N ILE A 34 -14.09 -1.16 -8.59
CA ILE A 34 -13.78 0.13 -9.21
C ILE A 34 -12.97 1.06 -8.29
N SER A 35 -12.97 0.82 -6.98
CA SER A 35 -12.29 1.69 -6.02
C SER A 35 -10.79 1.85 -6.27
N PRO A 36 -10.02 0.79 -6.60
CA PRO A 36 -8.61 0.94 -6.93
C PRO A 36 -8.37 1.85 -8.14
N LEU A 37 -9.24 1.80 -9.14
CA LEU A 37 -9.15 2.65 -10.34
C LEU A 37 -9.42 4.12 -9.99
N LEU A 38 -10.46 4.40 -9.19
CA LEU A 38 -10.76 5.75 -8.73
C LEU A 38 -9.62 6.33 -7.90
N ALA A 39 -9.02 5.53 -7.01
CA ALA A 39 -7.85 5.93 -6.24
C ALA A 39 -6.65 6.23 -7.15
N ALA A 40 -6.40 5.41 -8.17
CA ALA A 40 -5.34 5.64 -9.14
C ALA A 40 -5.53 6.94 -9.93
N PHE A 41 -6.77 7.25 -10.37
CA PHE A 41 -7.07 8.52 -11.03
C PHE A 41 -6.87 9.72 -10.12
N HIS A 42 -7.22 9.61 -8.85
CA HIS A 42 -7.05 10.70 -7.88
C HIS A 42 -5.57 11.06 -7.69
N LEU A 43 -4.68 10.08 -7.79
CA LEU A 43 -3.23 10.28 -7.65
C LEU A 43 -2.51 10.56 -8.97
N HIS A 44 -3.22 10.51 -10.11
CA HIS A 44 -2.60 10.62 -11.43
C HIS A 44 -1.85 11.95 -11.65
N ALA A 45 -2.39 13.06 -11.16
CA ALA A 45 -1.73 14.36 -11.28
C ALA A 45 -0.42 14.41 -10.46
N VAL A 46 -0.36 13.68 -9.34
CA VAL A 46 0.87 13.53 -8.54
C VAL A 46 1.93 12.79 -9.36
N ASP A 47 1.53 11.68 -9.99
CA ASP A 47 2.40 10.86 -10.84
C ASP A 47 2.98 11.69 -11.99
N GLN A 48 2.14 12.46 -12.71
CA GLN A 48 2.58 13.30 -13.83
C GLN A 48 3.64 14.31 -13.40
N VAL A 49 3.42 14.97 -12.27
CA VAL A 49 4.32 16.01 -11.77
C VAL A 49 5.65 15.41 -11.33
N PHE A 50 5.65 14.32 -10.57
CA PHE A 50 6.91 13.69 -10.16
C PHE A 50 7.64 12.98 -11.30
N ALA A 51 6.93 12.42 -12.28
CA ALA A 51 7.53 11.85 -13.49
C ALA A 51 8.27 12.90 -14.33
N SER A 52 7.83 14.16 -14.30
CA SER A 52 8.50 15.27 -14.99
C SER A 52 9.74 15.81 -14.27
N CYS A 53 9.99 15.39 -13.03
CA CYS A 53 11.06 15.93 -12.19
C CYS A 53 12.37 15.12 -12.34
N SER A 54 13.30 15.60 -13.16
CA SER A 54 14.58 14.90 -13.43
C SER A 54 15.54 14.78 -12.23
N GLN A 55 15.29 15.51 -11.14
CA GLN A 55 16.16 15.49 -9.95
C GLN A 55 15.82 14.37 -8.96
N ILE A 56 14.74 13.63 -9.20
CA ILE A 56 14.27 12.55 -8.34
C ILE A 56 14.02 11.28 -9.15
N VAL A 57 13.99 10.14 -8.47
CA VAL A 57 13.39 8.90 -8.97
C VAL A 57 12.13 8.64 -8.16
N TYR A 58 11.03 8.45 -8.87
CA TYR A 58 9.71 8.29 -8.28
C TYR A 58 9.14 6.91 -8.63
N VAL A 59 8.69 6.18 -7.61
CA VAL A 59 7.97 4.91 -7.76
C VAL A 59 6.78 4.92 -6.82
N ARG A 60 5.63 4.45 -7.29
CA ARG A 60 4.43 4.30 -6.47
C ARG A 60 3.78 2.95 -6.71
N CYS A 61 3.28 2.36 -5.64
CA CYS A 61 2.36 1.23 -5.71
C CYS A 61 1.18 1.54 -4.78
N MET A 62 -0.01 1.70 -5.36
CA MET A 62 -1.22 2.14 -4.64
C MET A 62 -0.95 3.42 -3.83
N ASP A 63 -1.07 3.36 -2.50
CA ASP A 63 -0.83 4.46 -1.56
C ASP A 63 0.62 4.53 -1.03
N ASP A 64 1.49 3.59 -1.39
CA ASP A 64 2.90 3.59 -0.99
C ASP A 64 3.75 4.36 -2.01
N PHE A 65 4.38 5.45 -1.55
CA PHE A 65 5.25 6.32 -2.34
C PHE A 65 6.73 6.07 -2.00
N LEU A 66 7.56 5.91 -3.03
CA LEU A 66 9.01 5.92 -2.93
C LEU A 66 9.56 7.10 -3.74
N ILE A 67 10.34 7.96 -3.06
CA ILE A 67 11.01 9.10 -3.67
C ILE A 67 12.49 9.02 -3.32
N PHE A 68 13.34 8.87 -4.34
CA PHE A 68 14.79 8.94 -4.19
C PHE A 68 15.32 10.23 -4.78
N ALA A 69 16.34 10.80 -4.16
CA ALA A 69 17.04 11.97 -4.70
C ALA A 69 18.51 11.92 -4.31
N LYS A 70 19.38 12.48 -5.17
CA LYS A 70 20.84 12.54 -4.91
C LYS A 70 21.20 13.45 -3.74
N THR A 71 20.34 14.42 -3.41
CA THR A 71 20.60 15.38 -2.33
C THR A 71 19.40 15.48 -1.39
N ARG A 72 19.69 15.75 -0.11
CA ARG A 72 18.66 16.00 0.91
C ARG A 72 17.76 17.18 0.53
N TRP A 73 18.29 18.17 -0.17
CA TRP A 73 17.52 19.35 -0.59
C TRP A 73 16.44 18.99 -1.61
N HIS A 74 16.78 18.24 -2.66
CA HIS A 74 15.81 17.76 -3.65
C HIS A 74 14.74 16.87 -2.99
N LEU A 75 15.15 15.97 -2.10
CA LEU A 75 14.22 15.13 -1.36
C LEU A 75 13.22 15.95 -0.53
N ARG A 76 13.70 16.95 0.23
CA ARG A 76 12.83 17.83 1.03
C ARG A 76 11.85 18.61 0.15
N LYS A 77 12.28 19.06 -1.03
CA LYS A 77 11.40 19.75 -1.98
C LYS A 77 10.29 18.81 -2.47
N ALA A 78 10.64 17.58 -2.85
CA ALA A 78 9.68 16.59 -3.30
C ALA A 78 8.69 16.19 -2.18
N VAL A 79 9.17 15.94 -0.97
CA VAL A 79 8.31 15.65 0.20
C VAL A 79 7.34 16.81 0.49
N LYS A 80 7.82 18.06 0.44
CA LYS A 80 6.96 19.23 0.60
C LYS A 80 5.87 19.27 -0.47
N GLN A 81 6.23 19.00 -1.71
CA GLN A 81 5.29 19.01 -2.84
C GLN A 81 4.25 17.87 -2.73
N LEU A 82 4.66 16.68 -2.29
CA LEU A 82 3.74 15.57 -2.02
C LEU A 82 2.73 15.95 -0.93
N ASN A 83 3.21 16.54 0.16
CA ASN A 83 2.36 17.01 1.25
C ASN A 83 1.37 18.11 0.80
N GLN A 84 1.77 18.97 -0.14
CA GLN A 84 0.87 19.95 -0.74
C GLN A 84 -0.26 19.28 -1.52
N PHE A 85 0.04 18.25 -2.31
CA PHE A 85 -0.99 17.45 -2.99
C PHE A 85 -1.95 16.80 -1.98
N PHE A 86 -1.42 16.17 -0.93
CA PHE A 86 -2.25 15.54 0.09
C PHE A 86 -3.17 16.54 0.79
N ASN A 87 -2.67 17.73 1.12
CA ASN A 87 -3.50 18.78 1.71
C ASN A 87 -4.63 19.23 0.77
N VAL A 88 -4.36 19.36 -0.54
CA VAL A 88 -5.37 19.72 -1.54
C VAL A 88 -6.42 18.61 -1.71
N TYR A 89 -5.99 17.36 -1.67
CA TYR A 89 -6.87 16.19 -1.84
C TYR A 89 -7.57 15.75 -0.55
N GLY A 90 -7.19 16.33 0.60
CA GLY A 90 -7.73 15.94 1.90
C GLY A 90 -7.22 14.58 2.39
N PHE A 91 -6.04 14.15 1.94
CA PHE A 91 -5.34 12.96 2.43
C PHE A 91 -4.46 13.29 3.63
N GLU A 92 -4.28 12.30 4.49
CA GLU A 92 -3.44 12.37 5.69
C GLU A 92 -2.32 11.33 5.60
N GLU A 93 -1.09 11.73 5.91
CA GLU A 93 0.05 10.81 5.95
C GLU A 93 0.03 9.97 7.24
N HIS A 94 0.35 8.70 7.12
CA HIS A 94 0.64 7.85 8.28
C HIS A 94 2.09 8.09 8.75
N LEU A 95 2.27 9.08 9.64
CA LEU A 95 3.59 9.50 10.14
C LEU A 95 4.46 8.33 10.65
N ASP A 96 3.86 7.35 11.32
CA ASP A 96 4.57 6.17 11.84
C ASP A 96 5.13 5.25 10.76
N LYS A 97 4.66 5.38 9.51
CA LYS A 97 5.10 4.58 8.37
C LYS A 97 6.06 5.34 7.46
N THR A 98 6.24 6.64 7.66
CA THR A 98 7.07 7.48 6.79
C THR A 98 8.53 7.40 7.20
N PHE A 99 9.37 6.79 6.35
CA PHE A 99 10.81 6.78 6.52
C PHE A 99 11.48 7.85 5.65
N ILE A 100 12.23 8.76 6.27
CA ILE A 100 13.07 9.74 5.57
C ILE A 100 14.51 9.53 6.03
N GLY A 101 15.31 8.87 5.20
CA GLY A 101 16.67 8.53 5.52
C GLY A 101 17.52 8.33 4.29
N LYS A 102 18.78 7.96 4.51
CA LYS A 102 19.64 7.52 3.42
C LYS A 102 19.38 6.04 3.10
N VAL A 103 19.58 5.67 1.85
CA VAL A 103 19.31 4.31 1.34
C VAL A 103 20.24 3.27 1.99
N GLU A 104 21.44 3.65 2.45
CA GLU A 104 22.39 2.73 3.08
C GLU A 104 21.88 2.20 4.43
N LYS A 105 20.92 2.88 5.07
CA LYS A 105 20.27 2.36 6.29
C LYS A 105 19.30 1.22 6.01
N GLY A 106 18.96 1.04 4.75
CA GLY A 106 17.94 0.12 4.28
C GLY A 106 16.51 0.57 4.61
N PHE A 107 15.56 0.03 3.86
CA PHE A 107 14.13 0.25 4.06
C PHE A 107 13.31 -0.94 3.57
N ASP A 108 12.17 -1.19 4.22
CA ASP A 108 11.23 -2.23 3.81
C ASP A 108 10.25 -1.65 2.78
N TRP A 109 10.06 -2.33 1.65
CA TRP A 109 9.03 -1.98 0.66
C TRP A 109 8.46 -3.24 0.01
N MET A 110 7.12 -3.32 -0.09
CA MET A 110 6.40 -4.45 -0.70
C MET A 110 6.79 -5.84 -0.16
N GLY A 111 7.23 -5.93 1.09
CA GLY A 111 7.64 -7.18 1.74
C GLY A 111 9.11 -7.57 1.55
N PHE A 112 9.91 -6.71 0.92
CA PHE A 112 11.35 -6.90 0.73
C PHE A 112 12.14 -5.78 1.41
N LEU A 113 13.35 -6.11 1.85
CA LEU A 113 14.33 -5.18 2.40
C LEU A 113 15.24 -4.71 1.26
N PHE A 114 15.30 -3.39 1.06
CA PHE A 114 16.19 -2.75 0.11
C PHE A 114 17.36 -2.08 0.83
N THR A 115 18.53 -2.12 0.20
CA THR A 115 19.74 -1.40 0.61
C THR A 115 20.29 -0.60 -0.58
N ALA A 116 21.47 0.01 -0.43
CA ALA A 116 22.14 0.70 -1.54
C ALA A 116 22.48 -0.24 -2.72
N GLU A 117 22.54 -1.55 -2.49
CA GLU A 117 22.83 -2.57 -3.50
C GLU A 117 21.55 -3.11 -4.18
N GLY A 118 20.36 -2.66 -3.76
CA GLY A 118 19.08 -3.12 -4.28
C GLY A 118 18.33 -4.00 -3.30
N CYS A 119 17.54 -4.96 -3.81
CA CYS A 119 16.77 -5.90 -3.00
C CYS A 119 17.72 -6.89 -2.31
N ALA A 120 17.88 -6.77 -1.00
CA ALA A 120 18.82 -7.57 -0.22
C ALA A 120 18.21 -8.87 0.32
N ALA A 121 16.96 -8.83 0.77
CA ALA A 121 16.28 -9.98 1.39
C ALA A 121 14.77 -9.77 1.47
N VAL A 122 14.05 -10.80 1.91
CA VAL A 122 12.68 -10.64 2.42
C VAL A 122 12.71 -9.80 3.69
N ALA A 123 11.80 -8.82 3.81
CA ALA A 123 11.75 -7.93 4.95
C ALA A 123 11.54 -8.71 6.27
N PRO A 124 12.23 -8.35 7.37
CA PRO A 124 12.05 -9.00 8.67
C PRO A 124 10.58 -9.02 9.12
N ARG A 125 9.84 -7.94 8.82
CA ARG A 125 8.41 -7.84 9.09
C ARG A 125 7.59 -8.86 8.31
N ALA A 126 7.93 -9.11 7.05
CA ALA A 126 7.25 -10.09 6.22
C ALA A 126 7.51 -11.53 6.73
N LEU A 127 8.74 -11.82 7.17
CA LEU A 127 9.10 -13.10 7.80
C LEU A 127 8.34 -13.32 9.12
N ALA A 128 8.30 -12.31 9.99
CA ALA A 128 7.57 -12.38 11.26
C ALA A 128 6.06 -12.60 11.03
N ASN A 129 5.47 -11.88 10.08
CA ASN A 129 4.07 -12.06 9.68
C ASN A 129 3.83 -13.47 9.11
N HIS A 130 4.73 -13.97 8.27
CA HIS A 130 4.63 -15.32 7.72
C HIS A 130 4.62 -16.38 8.83
N ALA A 131 5.54 -16.31 9.79
CA ALA A 131 5.62 -17.23 10.92
C ALA A 131 4.34 -17.19 11.79
N LEU A 132 3.83 -15.99 12.06
CA LEU A 132 2.60 -15.80 12.82
C LEU A 132 1.37 -16.34 12.08
N ILE A 133 1.26 -16.14 10.77
CA ILE A 133 0.17 -16.71 9.95
C ILE A 133 0.27 -18.23 9.90
N LEU A 134 1.48 -18.79 9.74
CA LEU A 134 1.69 -20.24 9.78
C LEU A 134 1.20 -20.84 11.09
N ARG A 135 1.62 -20.26 12.22
CA ARG A 135 1.20 -20.70 13.55
C ARG A 135 -0.32 -20.69 13.69
N ARG A 136 -0.97 -19.56 13.36
CA ARG A 136 -2.44 -19.45 13.44
C ARG A 136 -3.18 -20.44 12.55
N ARG A 137 -2.66 -20.71 11.35
CA ARG A 137 -3.24 -21.70 10.43
C ARG A 137 -3.08 -23.12 10.96
N TYR A 138 -1.92 -23.43 11.54
CA TYR A 138 -1.66 -24.73 12.16
C TYR A 138 -2.58 -24.96 13.38
N GLU A 139 -2.71 -23.97 14.27
CA GLU A 139 -3.60 -24.05 15.44
C GLU A 139 -5.09 -24.25 15.06
N ARG A 140 -5.51 -23.74 13.90
CA ARG A 140 -6.89 -23.85 13.39
C ARG A 140 -7.11 -25.01 12.42
N ALA A 141 -6.07 -25.79 12.12
CA ALA A 141 -6.14 -26.87 11.15
C ALA A 141 -6.90 -28.07 11.75
N PRO A 142 -8.02 -28.52 11.13
CA PRO A 142 -8.63 -29.78 11.52
C PRO A 142 -7.64 -30.93 11.29
N LEU A 143 -7.55 -31.87 12.24
CA LEU A 143 -6.60 -33.00 12.22
C LEU A 143 -6.63 -33.82 10.92
N SER A 144 -7.78 -33.88 10.23
CA SER A 144 -7.98 -34.70 9.03
C SER A 144 -7.74 -33.99 7.69
N SER A 145 -7.80 -32.65 7.63
CA SER A 145 -7.80 -31.91 6.34
C SER A 145 -7.11 -30.54 6.36
N GLY A 146 -6.72 -30.04 7.53
CA GLY A 146 -6.11 -28.72 7.66
C GLY A 146 -4.63 -28.68 7.26
N VAL A 147 -3.93 -29.82 7.32
CA VAL A 147 -2.50 -29.92 6.99
C VAL A 147 -2.22 -29.52 5.55
N CYS A 148 -3.03 -29.99 4.59
CA CYS A 148 -2.88 -29.63 3.17
C CYS A 148 -2.95 -28.10 2.95
N ARG A 149 -3.89 -27.41 3.63
CA ARG A 149 -4.04 -25.96 3.52
C ARG A 149 -2.83 -25.19 4.07
N VAL A 150 -2.15 -25.73 5.09
CA VAL A 150 -0.91 -25.14 5.62
C VAL A 150 0.23 -25.33 4.63
N VAL A 151 0.36 -26.53 4.05
CA VAL A 151 1.37 -26.84 3.03
C VAL A 151 1.18 -25.97 1.79
N GLU A 152 -0.04 -25.84 1.26
CA GLU A 152 -0.36 -24.97 0.13
C GLU A 152 -0.05 -23.50 0.38
N TYR A 153 -0.35 -23.01 1.60
CA TYR A 153 0.01 -21.64 1.98
C TYR A 153 1.53 -21.46 1.98
N ARG A 154 2.28 -22.40 2.57
CA ARG A 154 3.74 -22.35 2.58
C ARG A 154 4.32 -22.39 1.16
N ALA A 155 3.78 -23.23 0.29
CA ALA A 155 4.20 -23.32 -1.10
C ALA A 155 3.98 -22.00 -1.86
N ARG A 156 2.81 -21.38 -1.72
CA ARG A 156 2.51 -20.07 -2.32
C ARG A 156 3.42 -18.96 -1.79
N TRP A 157 3.69 -18.95 -0.49
CA TRP A 157 4.60 -17.97 0.11
C TRP A 157 6.02 -18.15 -0.41
N ALA A 158 6.51 -19.39 -0.50
CA ALA A 158 7.83 -19.68 -1.05
C ALA A 158 7.95 -19.35 -2.55
N ALA A 159 6.86 -19.47 -3.32
CA ALA A 159 6.82 -19.02 -4.71
C ALA A 159 6.89 -17.49 -4.81
N TRP A 160 6.14 -16.77 -3.97
CA TRP A 160 6.16 -15.30 -3.93
C TRP A 160 7.55 -14.74 -3.57
N VAL A 161 8.29 -15.36 -2.64
CA VAL A 161 9.65 -14.93 -2.28
C VAL A 161 10.64 -15.02 -3.45
N LYS A 162 10.38 -15.90 -4.42
CA LYS A 162 11.26 -16.15 -5.57
C LYS A 162 10.87 -15.37 -6.83
N ALA A 163 9.70 -14.73 -6.82
CA ALA A 163 9.16 -13.98 -7.94
C ALA A 163 9.77 -12.57 -7.98
#